data_AF-A0A8H8A5L8-F1
#
_entry.id   AF-A0A8H8A5L8-F1
#
_cell.length_a   1.000
_cell.length_b   1.000
_cell.length_c   1.000
_cell.angle_alpha   90.00
_cell.angle_beta   90.00
_cell.angle_gamma   90.00
#
_symmetry.space_group_name_H-M   'P 1'
#
loop_
_entity.id
_entity.type
_entity.pdbx_description
1 polymer ?
#
loop_
_entity_poly.entity_id
_entity_poly.type
_entity_poly.pdbx_seq_one_letter_code
_entity_poly.pdbx_strand_id
1 'polypeptide(L)'
;MEELSIETVAAMLIDRFSSVELTEDTSVLDRNVAISLYYLFKDTFLLALDLLDEKRIIACYWEPAFNQQLQSQRQIYYVFDAVDDQDTTSIFKKNQKHQYEVRTSAWYCSCPEFIFSAFNNDYDITWDRTIMIPGGFWGGCILGHPIPICKHLLACVLIGRGLWIRRNVLEKLISKEELIFRSIQ
;
A
#
# COMPACT_ATOMS: atom_id res chain seq x y z
N MET A 1 -5.46 -25.67 -19.49
CA MET A 1 -5.79 -24.25 -19.31
C MET A 1 -5.63 -24.02 -17.82
N GLU A 2 -4.49 -23.47 -17.38
CA GLU A 2 -4.30 -23.14 -15.97
C GLU A 2 -5.25 -21.98 -15.65
N GLU A 3 -6.18 -22.19 -14.73
CA GLU A 3 -7.03 -21.11 -14.23
C GLU A 3 -6.13 -20.12 -13.48
N LEU A 4 -6.15 -18.85 -13.92
CA LEU A 4 -5.43 -17.78 -13.23
C LEU A 4 -6.02 -17.60 -11.83
N SER A 5 -5.15 -17.59 -10.82
CA SER A 5 -5.58 -17.34 -9.44
C SER A 5 -6.14 -15.93 -9.31
N ILE A 6 -7.07 -15.72 -8.36
CA ILE A 6 -7.70 -14.42 -8.13
C ILE A 6 -6.67 -13.33 -7.76
N GLU A 7 -5.58 -13.73 -7.10
CA GLU A 7 -4.43 -12.89 -6.76
C GLU A 7 -3.69 -12.40 -8.00
N THR A 8 -3.51 -13.28 -8.98
CA THR A 8 -2.87 -12.95 -10.25
C THR A 8 -3.72 -11.96 -11.03
N VAL A 9 -5.04 -12.19 -11.07
CA VAL A 9 -6.00 -11.26 -11.68
C VAL A 9 -5.97 -9.90 -10.99
N ALA A 10 -5.98 -9.87 -9.66
CA ALA A 10 -5.88 -8.63 -8.89
C ALA A 10 -4.59 -7.85 -9.19
N ALA A 11 -3.45 -8.53 -9.22
CA ALA A 11 -2.17 -7.90 -9.56
C ALA A 11 -2.18 -7.28 -10.96
N MET A 12 -2.68 -8.01 -11.96
CA MET A 12 -2.77 -7.52 -13.34
C MET A 12 -3.70 -6.30 -13.46
N LEU A 13 -4.84 -6.31 -12.77
CA LEU A 13 -5.78 -5.19 -12.78
C LEU A 13 -5.18 -3.93 -12.13
N ILE A 14 -4.44 -4.10 -11.04
CA ILE A 14 -3.76 -3.00 -10.36
C ILE A 14 -2.65 -2.42 -11.24
N ASP A 15 -1.83 -3.24 -11.88
CA ASP A 15 -0.77 -2.77 -12.78
C ASP A 15 -1.36 -1.97 -13.94
N ARG A 16 -2.49 -2.45 -14.49
CA ARG A 16 -3.21 -1.78 -15.56
C ARG A 16 -3.81 -0.45 -15.12
N PHE A 17 -4.46 -0.41 -13.96
CA PHE A 17 -5.02 0.82 -13.39
C PHE A 17 -3.96 1.87 -13.09
N SER A 18 -2.80 1.40 -12.63
CA SER A 18 -1.69 2.24 -12.18
C SER A 18 -0.87 2.84 -13.33
N SER A 19 -0.90 2.21 -14.51
CA SER A 19 -0.10 2.62 -15.67
C SER A 19 -0.69 3.78 -16.50
N VAL A 20 -1.96 4.14 -16.30
CA VAL A 20 -2.67 5.12 -17.13
C VAL A 20 -2.85 6.44 -16.37
N GLU A 21 -2.30 7.55 -16.89
CA GLU A 21 -2.67 8.89 -16.41
C GLU A 21 -4.14 9.15 -16.78
N LEU A 22 -5.02 9.28 -15.78
CA LEU A 22 -6.42 9.66 -15.95
C LEU A 22 -6.51 11.08 -16.52
N THR A 23 -6.49 11.19 -17.84
CA THR A 23 -6.91 12.42 -18.55
C THR A 23 -8.43 12.40 -18.68
N GLU A 24 -9.06 13.58 -18.79
CA GLU A 24 -10.53 13.77 -18.74
C GLU A 24 -11.31 12.94 -19.78
N ASP A 25 -10.62 12.43 -20.81
CA ASP A 25 -11.14 11.41 -21.74
C ASP A 25 -10.92 9.99 -21.19
N THR A 26 -11.49 9.68 -20.03
CA THR A 26 -11.44 8.32 -19.46
C THR A 26 -11.90 7.29 -20.48
N SER A 27 -11.00 6.40 -20.87
CA SER A 27 -11.36 5.31 -21.77
C SER A 27 -12.33 4.37 -21.07
N VAL A 28 -13.28 3.77 -21.80
CA VAL A 28 -14.22 2.76 -21.28
C VAL A 28 -13.48 1.64 -20.53
N LEU A 29 -12.23 1.40 -20.93
CA LEU A 29 -11.34 0.40 -20.35
C LEU A 29 -10.92 0.73 -18.91
N ASP A 30 -10.63 1.99 -18.61
CA ASP A 30 -10.19 2.42 -17.27
C ASP A 30 -11.33 2.30 -16.27
N ARG A 31 -12.54 2.65 -16.70
CA ARG A 31 -13.77 2.47 -15.91
C ARG A 31 -14.03 1.00 -15.61
N ASN A 32 -13.84 0.11 -16.58
CA ASN A 32 -14.03 -1.33 -16.38
C ASN A 32 -12.99 -1.93 -15.42
N VAL A 33 -11.74 -1.45 -15.45
CA VAL A 33 -10.71 -1.85 -14.50
C VAL A 33 -11.06 -1.37 -13.08
N ALA A 34 -11.47 -0.11 -12.93
CA ALA A 34 -11.89 0.45 -11.65
C ALA A 34 -13.10 -0.30 -11.07
N ILE A 35 -14.11 -0.61 -11.89
CA ILE A 35 -15.28 -1.41 -11.49
C ILE A 35 -14.84 -2.81 -11.07
N SER A 36 -13.94 -3.45 -11.82
CA SER A 36 -13.42 -4.79 -11.47
C SER A 36 -12.69 -4.76 -10.13
N LEU A 37 -11.84 -3.76 -9.88
CA LEU A 37 -11.15 -3.57 -8.61
C LEU A 37 -12.14 -3.30 -7.47
N TYR A 38 -13.20 -2.51 -7.71
CA TYR A 38 -14.28 -2.32 -6.76
C TYR A 38 -15.01 -3.62 -6.43
N TYR A 39 -15.29 -4.49 -7.40
CA TYR A 39 -15.89 -5.80 -7.10
C TYR A 39 -14.96 -6.71 -6.28
N LEU A 40 -13.65 -6.64 -6.51
CA LEU A 40 -12.66 -7.46 -5.79
C LEU A 40 -12.43 -6.98 -4.35
N PHE A 41 -12.35 -5.66 -4.13
CA PHE A 41 -11.94 -5.08 -2.84
C PHE A 41 -13.06 -4.31 -2.13
N LYS A 42 -14.22 -4.13 -2.77
CA LYS A 42 -15.38 -3.42 -2.24
C LYS A 42 -15.00 -2.04 -1.68
N ASP A 43 -15.49 -1.73 -0.49
CA ASP A 43 -15.28 -0.45 0.19
C ASP A 43 -13.80 -0.17 0.47
N THR A 44 -12.97 -1.21 0.62
CA THR A 44 -11.51 -1.06 0.80
C THR A 44 -10.86 -0.34 -0.38
N PHE A 45 -11.36 -0.54 -1.61
CA PHE A 45 -10.86 0.18 -2.79
C PHE A 45 -11.23 1.65 -2.75
N LEU A 46 -12.49 1.98 -2.46
CA LEU A 46 -12.94 3.38 -2.40
C LEU A 46 -12.21 4.13 -1.29
N LEU A 47 -12.10 3.53 -0.11
CA LEU A 47 -11.36 4.11 1.02
C LEU A 47 -9.86 4.27 0.72
N ALA A 48 -9.28 3.39 -0.09
CA ALA A 48 -7.91 3.56 -0.56
C ALA A 48 -7.76 4.75 -1.51
N LEU A 49 -8.74 4.98 -2.39
CA LEU A 49 -8.77 6.17 -3.26
C LEU A 49 -8.96 7.46 -2.44
N ASP A 50 -9.85 7.46 -1.45
CA ASP A 50 -10.06 8.62 -0.55
C ASP A 50 -8.77 9.00 0.20
N LEU A 51 -7.94 8.03 0.59
CA LEU A 51 -6.63 8.28 1.21
C LEU A 51 -5.66 8.97 0.24
N LEU A 52 -5.72 8.63 -1.04
CA LEU A 52 -4.87 9.20 -2.09
C LEU A 52 -5.32 10.61 -2.46
N ASP A 53 -6.63 10.84 -2.57
CA ASP A 53 -7.21 12.14 -2.91
C ASP A 53 -6.96 13.18 -1.81
N GLU A 54 -7.06 12.77 -0.54
CA GLU A 54 -6.77 13.63 0.61
C GLU A 54 -5.27 13.84 0.88
N LYS A 55 -4.37 13.25 0.08
CA LYS A 55 -2.89 13.37 0.22
C LYS A 55 -2.37 12.99 1.61
N ARG A 56 -2.97 11.97 2.22
CA ARG A 56 -2.66 11.52 3.60
C ARG A 56 -1.48 10.56 3.69
N ILE A 57 -0.71 10.40 2.60
CA ILE A 57 0.35 9.41 2.49
C ILE A 57 1.68 10.11 2.26
N ILE A 58 2.66 9.78 3.11
CA ILE A 58 4.06 10.22 2.98
C ILE A 58 4.89 9.00 2.63
N ALA A 59 5.56 9.04 1.47
CA ALA A 59 6.52 8.02 1.05
C ALA A 59 7.92 8.42 1.54
N CYS A 60 8.49 7.58 2.41
CA CYS A 60 9.80 7.82 3.00
C CYS A 60 10.85 6.94 2.34
N TYR A 61 11.93 7.59 1.91
CA TYR A 61 13.07 6.96 1.27
C TYR A 61 14.29 7.16 2.15
N TRP A 62 15.12 6.13 2.26
CA TRP A 62 16.44 6.23 2.85
C TRP A 62 17.48 6.01 1.75
N GLU A 63 18.49 6.87 1.69
CA GLU A 63 19.57 6.79 0.70
C GLU A 63 20.31 5.44 0.81
N PRO A 64 20.32 4.62 -0.26
CA PRO A 64 21.25 3.52 -0.34
C PRO A 64 22.61 4.05 -0.78
N ALA A 65 23.66 3.71 -0.02
CA ALA A 65 24.98 3.60 -0.62
C ALA A 65 24.88 2.59 -1.78
N PHE A 66 25.01 3.09 -3.02
CA PHE A 66 25.32 2.33 -4.24
C PHE A 66 24.34 1.19 -4.62
N ASN A 67 23.33 1.47 -5.46
CA ASN A 67 22.78 0.66 -6.58
C ASN A 67 21.27 0.91 -6.83
N GLN A 68 20.93 1.34 -8.05
CA GLN A 68 19.59 1.78 -8.46
C GLN A 68 18.55 0.65 -8.62
N GLN A 69 18.95 -0.62 -8.74
CA GLN A 69 18.01 -1.73 -9.02
C GLN A 69 17.19 -2.22 -7.80
N LEU A 70 17.53 -1.83 -6.57
CA LEU A 70 16.84 -2.28 -5.34
C LEU A 70 15.98 -1.18 -4.68
N GLN A 71 15.82 -0.02 -5.34
CA GLN A 71 15.13 1.15 -4.77
C GLN A 71 13.64 0.90 -4.45
N SER A 72 12.99 -0.03 -5.15
CA SER A 72 11.58 -0.41 -4.90
C SER A 72 11.39 -1.20 -3.59
N GLN A 73 12.45 -1.75 -2.99
CA GLN A 73 12.35 -2.61 -1.81
C GLN A 73 12.50 -1.87 -0.47
N ARG A 74 12.84 -0.57 -0.51
CA ARG A 74 13.30 0.20 0.67
C ARG A 74 12.47 1.45 0.92
N GLN A 75 11.18 1.35 0.69
CA GLN A 75 10.22 2.43 0.92
C GLN A 75 9.34 2.07 2.10
N ILE A 76 9.21 3.02 3.02
CA ILE A 76 8.24 2.93 4.12
C ILE A 76 7.22 4.04 3.89
N TYR A 77 5.95 3.68 3.91
CA TYR A 77 4.87 4.63 3.78
C TYR A 77 4.29 4.92 5.16
N TYR A 78 4.06 6.19 5.46
CA TYR A 78 3.30 6.61 6.63
C TYR A 78 1.98 7.19 6.18
N VAL A 79 0.89 6.64 6.72
CA VAL A 79 -0.48 7.05 6.41
C VAL A 79 -1.10 7.69 7.64
N PHE A 80 -1.76 8.84 7.47
CA PHE A 80 -2.37 9.60 8.56
C PHE A 80 -3.89 9.55 8.47
N ASP A 81 -4.59 9.27 9.58
CA ASP A 81 -6.05 9.14 9.58
C ASP A 81 -6.79 10.50 9.58
N ALA A 82 -6.17 11.56 10.09
CA ALA A 82 -6.74 12.91 10.14
C ALA A 82 -5.73 13.97 9.69
N VAL A 83 -6.23 15.03 9.06
CA VAL A 83 -5.46 16.23 8.69
C VAL A 83 -5.13 17.00 9.97
N ASP A 84 -3.85 17.29 10.18
CA ASP A 84 -3.37 18.11 11.30
C ASP A 84 -3.99 19.52 11.19
N ASP A 85 -4.87 19.88 12.12
CA ASP A 85 -5.31 21.26 12.29
C ASP A 85 -4.12 22.02 12.88
N GLN A 86 -3.58 22.98 12.12
CA GLN A 86 -2.38 23.71 12.49
C GLN A 86 -2.66 24.73 13.61
N ASP A 87 -2.88 24.25 14.84
CA ASP A 87 -2.89 25.11 16.03
C ASP A 87 -1.72 24.79 16.97
N THR A 88 -0.75 25.69 16.86
CA THR A 88 0.34 26.07 17.77
C THR A 88 0.48 25.33 19.11
N THR A 89 1.71 24.85 19.34
CA THR A 89 2.39 24.69 20.66
C THR A 89 2.22 23.44 21.53
N SER A 90 1.68 22.30 21.04
CA SER A 90 1.80 21.00 21.76
C SER A 90 2.07 19.77 20.86
N ILE A 91 2.87 19.96 19.82
CA ILE A 91 2.91 19.14 18.58
C ILE A 91 3.50 17.72 18.74
N PHE A 92 4.26 17.42 19.81
CA PHE A 92 5.06 16.18 19.85
C PHE A 92 4.45 14.98 20.61
N LYS A 93 3.30 15.10 21.29
CA LYS A 93 2.74 14.02 22.14
C LYS A 93 1.32 13.55 21.80
N LYS A 94 0.55 14.28 20.99
CA LYS A 94 -0.86 13.94 20.72
C LYS A 94 -1.11 13.25 19.38
N ASN A 95 -0.20 13.41 18.41
CA ASN A 95 -0.38 12.98 17.02
C ASN A 95 0.11 11.54 16.73
N GLN A 96 0.54 10.81 17.76
CA GLN A 96 1.03 9.42 17.65
C GLN A 96 -0.08 8.38 17.43
N LYS A 97 -1.35 8.71 17.71
CA LYS A 97 -2.47 7.74 17.68
C LYS A 97 -3.08 7.47 16.30
N HIS A 98 -2.71 8.25 15.29
CA HIS A 98 -3.36 8.23 13.96
C HIS A 98 -2.37 8.12 12.81
N GLN A 99 -1.20 7.52 13.07
CA GLN A 99 -0.19 7.25 12.04
C GLN A 99 -0.05 5.73 11.87
N TYR A 100 -0.09 5.27 10.63
CA TYR A 100 0.14 3.88 10.27
C TYR A 100 1.37 3.74 9.40
N GLU A 101 2.32 2.93 9.85
CA GLU A 101 3.41 2.41 9.03
C GLU A 101 2.91 1.32 8.08
N VAL A 102 3.27 1.43 6.80
CA VAL A 102 2.95 0.48 5.75
C VAL A 102 4.23 0.11 4.98
N ARG A 103 4.42 -1.19 4.77
CA ARG A 103 5.53 -1.76 3.98
C ARG A 103 4.97 -2.69 2.91
N THR A 104 4.93 -2.23 1.67
CA THR A 104 4.37 -2.99 0.55
C THR A 104 5.21 -4.23 0.19
N SER A 105 6.54 -4.16 0.32
CA SER A 105 7.45 -5.28 0.06
C SER A 105 7.27 -6.43 1.05
N ALA A 106 7.04 -6.11 2.33
CA ALA A 106 6.77 -7.06 3.39
C ALA A 106 5.28 -7.41 3.54
N TRP A 107 4.42 -6.77 2.73
CA TRP A 107 2.96 -6.85 2.82
C TRP A 107 2.42 -6.59 4.23
N TYR A 108 2.81 -5.48 4.81
CA TYR A 108 2.52 -5.14 6.21
C TYR A 108 1.85 -3.77 6.33
N CYS A 109 0.87 -3.68 7.22
CA CYS A 109 0.35 -2.42 7.74
C CYS A 109 0.16 -2.53 9.26
N SER A 110 0.53 -1.48 9.99
CA SER A 110 0.35 -1.39 11.44
C SER A 110 -1.09 -1.09 11.87
N CYS A 111 -2.03 -0.92 10.94
CA CYS A 111 -3.42 -0.59 11.30
C CYS A 111 -4.16 -1.79 11.90
N PRO A 112 -5.14 -1.55 12.79
CA PRO A 112 -5.93 -2.61 13.39
C PRO A 112 -6.65 -3.49 12.35
N GLU A 113 -7.19 -2.89 11.29
CA GLU A 113 -7.89 -3.61 10.20
C GLU A 113 -6.98 -4.69 9.57
N PHE A 114 -5.71 -4.35 9.31
CA PHE A 114 -4.75 -5.31 8.76
C PHE A 114 -4.43 -6.42 9.76
N ILE A 115 -4.21 -6.08 11.04
CA ILE A 115 -3.93 -7.08 12.08
C ILE A 115 -5.10 -8.05 12.20
N PHE A 116 -6.33 -7.56 12.28
CA PHE A 116 -7.51 -8.43 12.29
C PHE A 116 -7.58 -9.28 11.02
N SER A 117 -7.38 -8.69 9.84
CA SER A 117 -7.38 -9.46 8.59
C SER A 117 -6.28 -10.53 8.55
N ALA A 118 -5.11 -10.28 9.14
CA ALA A 118 -3.96 -11.19 9.09
C ALA A 118 -4.03 -12.33 10.11
N PHE A 119 -4.77 -12.15 11.21
CA PHE A 119 -4.84 -13.13 12.30
C PHE A 119 -6.23 -13.75 12.53
N ASN A 120 -7.29 -13.22 11.91
CA ASN A 120 -8.69 -13.59 12.22
C ASN A 120 -9.37 -14.46 11.15
N ASN A 121 -8.64 -14.98 10.15
CA ASN A 121 -9.18 -16.06 9.32
C ASN A 121 -8.71 -17.40 9.91
N ASP A 122 -9.56 -18.43 9.86
CA ASP A 122 -9.23 -19.83 10.19
C ASP A 122 -8.21 -20.36 9.18
N TYR A 123 -6.97 -19.86 9.27
CA TYR A 123 -5.87 -20.29 8.43
C TYR A 123 -5.44 -21.68 8.89
N ASP A 124 -5.80 -22.70 8.12
CA ASP A 124 -5.18 -24.03 8.24
C ASP A 124 -3.71 -23.88 7.82
N ILE A 125 -2.83 -23.66 8.80
CA ILE A 125 -1.43 -23.25 8.63
C ILE A 125 -0.59 -24.43 8.09
N THR A 126 -0.87 -24.85 6.86
CA THR A 126 0.03 -25.72 6.11
C THR A 126 1.02 -24.83 5.36
N TRP A 127 2.21 -24.70 5.94
CA TRP A 127 3.34 -24.01 5.33
C TRP A 127 3.82 -24.76 4.08
N ASP A 128 3.18 -24.53 2.93
CA ASP A 128 3.74 -24.92 1.64
C ASP A 128 4.42 -23.71 0.97
N ARG A 129 5.73 -23.83 0.75
CA ARG A 129 6.65 -22.74 0.35
C ARG A 129 6.57 -22.37 -1.14
N THR A 130 5.52 -22.74 -1.86
CA THR A 130 5.71 -23.05 -3.29
C THR A 130 4.90 -22.21 -4.28
N ILE A 131 4.42 -21.00 -3.91
CA ILE A 131 3.89 -20.05 -4.91
C ILE A 131 4.60 -18.71 -4.80
N MET A 132 5.87 -18.69 -5.22
CA MET A 132 6.47 -17.44 -5.69
C MET A 132 5.87 -17.14 -7.06
N ILE A 133 4.87 -16.26 -7.13
CA ILE A 133 4.37 -15.75 -8.41
C ILE A 133 5.54 -15.05 -9.13
N PRO A 134 6.00 -15.52 -10.29
CA PRO A 134 7.07 -14.87 -11.02
C PRO A 134 6.59 -13.50 -11.49
N GLY A 135 7.09 -12.43 -10.86
CA GLY A 135 6.88 -11.05 -11.30
C GLY A 135 5.83 -10.22 -10.55
N GLY A 136 5.25 -10.69 -9.43
CA GLY A 136 4.22 -9.92 -8.70
C GLY A 136 4.43 -9.86 -7.19
N PHE A 137 4.58 -8.66 -6.63
CA PHE A 137 4.62 -8.41 -5.18
C PHE A 137 3.21 -8.35 -4.54
N TRP A 138 2.25 -9.16 -5.01
CA TRP A 138 0.91 -9.22 -4.40
C TRP A 138 0.91 -10.24 -3.26
N GLY A 139 0.62 -9.81 -2.03
CA GLY A 139 0.79 -10.63 -0.82
C GLY A 139 2.21 -10.63 -0.23
N GLY A 140 3.18 -10.01 -0.92
CA GLY A 140 4.59 -9.98 -0.50
C GLY A 140 5.14 -11.36 -0.16
N CYS A 141 5.83 -11.48 0.97
CA CYS A 141 6.36 -12.76 1.47
C CYS A 141 5.38 -13.51 2.39
N ILE A 142 4.15 -13.02 2.55
CA ILE A 142 3.16 -13.68 3.42
C ILE A 142 2.58 -14.88 2.68
N LEU A 143 2.69 -16.06 3.29
CA LEU A 143 2.08 -17.30 2.81
C LEU A 143 0.77 -17.50 3.58
N GLY A 144 -0.37 -17.48 2.88
CA GLY A 144 -1.70 -17.66 3.47
C GLY A 144 -2.82 -17.12 2.59
N HIS A 145 -3.97 -17.79 2.62
CA HIS A 145 -5.18 -17.38 1.91
C HIS A 145 -6.35 -17.22 2.91
N PRO A 146 -7.12 -16.12 2.84
CA PRO A 146 -6.94 -14.97 1.96
C PRO A 146 -5.76 -14.08 2.40
N ILE A 147 -5.14 -13.41 1.42
CA ILE A 147 -4.08 -12.42 1.65
C ILE A 147 -4.67 -11.24 2.44
N PRO A 148 -4.10 -10.86 3.60
CA PRO A 148 -4.65 -9.78 4.39
C PRO A 148 -4.51 -8.44 3.67
N ILE A 149 -5.56 -7.63 3.67
CA ILE A 149 -5.55 -6.33 3.02
C ILE A 149 -6.29 -5.29 3.87
N CYS A 150 -5.87 -4.04 3.76
CA CYS A 150 -6.54 -2.89 4.34
C CYS A 150 -6.46 -1.71 3.37
N LYS A 151 -7.26 -0.66 3.61
CA LYS A 151 -7.27 0.54 2.77
C LYS A 151 -5.88 1.20 2.63
N HIS A 152 -5.09 1.22 3.71
CA HIS A 152 -3.75 1.82 3.72
C HIS A 152 -2.77 1.05 2.85
N LEU A 153 -2.76 -0.28 2.98
CA LEU A 153 -1.88 -1.15 2.20
C LEU A 153 -2.23 -1.08 0.72
N LEU A 154 -3.53 -1.14 0.40
CA LEU A 154 -4.01 -1.03 -0.99
C LEU A 154 -3.62 0.32 -1.60
N ALA A 155 -3.81 1.43 -0.87
CA ALA A 155 -3.39 2.76 -1.32
C ALA A 155 -1.88 2.82 -1.60
N CYS A 156 -1.05 2.27 -0.71
CA CYS A 156 0.41 2.25 -0.90
C CYS A 156 0.85 1.33 -2.05
N VAL A 157 0.14 0.23 -2.29
CA VAL A 157 0.39 -0.63 -3.46
C VAL A 157 0.08 0.12 -4.75
N LEU A 158 -1.04 0.85 -4.80
CA LEU A 158 -1.41 1.69 -5.94
C LEU A 158 -0.32 2.75 -6.23
N ILE A 159 0.21 3.41 -5.19
CA ILE A 159 1.34 4.35 -5.32
C ILE A 159 2.60 3.67 -5.87
N GLY A 160 2.94 2.50 -5.32
CA GLY A 160 4.15 1.77 -5.69
C GLY A 160 4.17 1.40 -7.18
N ARG A 161 2.98 1.11 -7.74
CA ARG A 161 2.81 0.63 -9.12
C ARG A 161 2.41 1.71 -10.13
N GLY A 162 1.99 2.90 -9.69
CA GLY A 162 1.42 3.93 -10.57
C GLY A 162 2.09 5.29 -10.52
N LEU A 163 2.47 5.80 -11.69
CA LEU A 163 3.15 7.10 -11.84
C LEU A 163 2.25 8.30 -11.51
N TRP A 164 0.97 8.23 -11.90
CA TRP A 164 0.03 9.35 -11.70
C TRP A 164 -0.37 9.50 -10.23
N ILE A 165 -0.49 8.38 -9.51
CA ILE A 165 -0.83 8.35 -8.09
C ILE A 165 0.32 8.91 -7.25
N ARG A 166 1.58 8.69 -7.65
CA ARG A 166 2.75 9.29 -6.99
C ARG A 166 2.72 10.81 -6.96
N ARG A 167 2.04 11.49 -7.90
CA ARG A 167 1.91 12.97 -7.89
C ARG A 167 1.16 13.50 -6.67
N ASN A 168 0.32 12.66 -6.05
CA ASN A 168 -0.44 13.02 -4.85
C ASN A 168 0.24 12.61 -3.54
N VAL A 169 1.47 12.09 -3.60
CA VAL A 169 2.22 11.59 -2.45
C VAL A 169 3.36 12.53 -2.13
N LEU A 170 3.51 12.84 -0.84
CA LEU A 170 4.67 13.59 -0.37
C LEU A 170 5.85 12.64 -0.22
N GLU A 171 6.89 12.84 -1.04
CA GLU A 171 8.15 12.10 -0.93
C GLU A 171 9.10 12.82 0.04
N LYS A 172 9.61 12.09 1.04
CA LYS A 172 10.54 12.62 2.03
C LYS A 172 11.78 11.73 2.14
N LEU A 173 12.95 12.34 1.98
CA LEU A 173 14.23 11.69 2.34
C LEU A 173 14.39 11.71 3.85
N ILE A 174 14.66 10.54 4.42
CA ILE A 174 14.77 10.35 5.86
C ILE A 174 16.15 9.78 6.20
N SER A 175 16.82 10.35 7.22
CA SER A 175 18.08 9.83 7.73
C SER A 175 17.85 8.56 8.57
N LYS A 176 18.91 7.78 8.80
CA LYS A 176 18.81 6.57 9.61
C LYS A 176 18.33 6.87 11.04
N GLU A 177 18.74 8.01 11.58
CA GLU A 177 18.37 8.47 12.92
C GLU A 177 16.88 8.84 13.00
N GLU A 178 16.36 9.53 11.99
CA GLU A 178 14.93 9.89 11.91
C GLU A 178 14.05 8.64 11.67
N LEU A 179 14.55 7.63 10.94
CA LEU A 179 13.87 6.33 10.84
C LEU A 179 13.78 5.63 12.20
N ILE A 180 14.89 5.57 12.93
CA ILE A 180 14.93 4.97 14.28
C ILE A 180 13.97 5.71 15.21
N PHE A 181 14.00 7.04 15.18
CA PHE A 181 13.11 7.87 15.98
C PHE A 181 11.63 7.58 15.70
N ARG A 182 11.25 7.39 14.44
CA ARG A 182 9.88 7.04 14.04
C ARG A 182 9.48 5.60 14.39
N SER A 183 10.43 4.67 14.44
CA SER A 183 10.16 3.26 14.77
C SER A 183 10.04 2.96 16.27
N ILE A 184 10.51 3.86 17.14
CA ILE A 184 10.50 3.70 18.61
C ILE A 184 9.24 4.34 19.24
N GLN A 185 8.50 5.14 18.49
CA GLN A 185 7.30 5.85 18.92
C GLN A 185 6.03 5.02 18.76
#